data_AF-A0AAE2JEU2-F1
#
_entry.id   AF-A0AAE2JEU2-F1
#
_cell.length_a   1.000
_cell.length_b   1.000
_cell.length_c   1.000
_cell.angle_alpha   90.00
_cell.angle_beta   90.00
_cell.angle_gamma   90.00
#
_symmetry.space_group_name_H-M   'P 1'
#
loop_
_entity.id
_entity.type
_entity.pdbx_description
1 polymer ?
#
loop_
_entity_poly.entity_id
_entity_poly.type
_entity_poly.pdbx_seq_one_letter_code
_entity_poly.pdbx_strand_id
1 'polypeptide(L)' 'MTMSVSKEPVCGYCRGDIAVMADKAGLKSLTIYEEATGSVLYWQPGMKSLKVRD' A
#
# COMPACT_ATOMS: atom_id res chain seq x y z
N MET A 1 -6.47 7.40 2.83
CA MET A 1 -5.84 7.87 1.57
C MET A 1 -5.97 6.77 0.54
N THR A 2 -6.13 7.13 -0.73
CA THR A 2 -6.31 6.16 -1.82
C THR A 2 -5.43 6.56 -3.01
N MET A 3 -4.81 5.59 -3.67
CA MET A 3 -4.03 5.78 -4.90
C MET A 3 -4.13 4.56 -5.82
N SER A 4 -3.72 4.72 -7.08
CA SER A 4 -3.65 3.63 -8.06
C SER A 4 -2.24 3.54 -8.66
N VAL A 5 -1.81 2.32 -8.99
CA VAL A 5 -0.55 2.02 -9.68
C VAL A 5 -0.88 1.25 -10.95
N SER A 6 -0.51 1.81 -12.10
CA SER A 6 -1.01 1.36 -13.41
C SER A 6 -0.07 0.46 -14.21
N LYS A 7 1.24 0.44 -13.91
CA LYS A 7 2.23 -0.29 -14.72
C LYS A 7 2.68 -1.60 -14.10
N GLU A 8 3.45 -1.51 -13.02
CA GLU A 8 4.02 -2.68 -12.35
C GLU A 8 3.44 -2.80 -10.94
N PRO A 9 3.24 -4.03 -10.43
CA PRO A 9 2.79 -4.24 -9.06
C PRO A 9 3.83 -3.68 -8.07
N VAL A 10 3.35 -3.26 -6.91
CA VAL A 10 4.19 -2.76 -5.83
C VAL A 10 5.07 -3.89 -5.32
N CYS A 11 6.38 -3.72 -5.53
CA CYS A 11 7.39 -4.70 -5.17
C CYS A 11 7.39 -5.02 -3.67
N GLY A 12 7.84 -6.22 -3.28
CA GLY A 12 7.84 -6.65 -1.88
C GLY A 12 8.57 -5.70 -0.92
N TYR A 13 9.73 -5.19 -1.32
CA TYR A 13 10.49 -4.20 -0.54
C TYR A 13 9.74 -2.86 -0.41
N CYS A 14 9.19 -2.39 -1.54
CA CYS A 14 8.42 -1.15 -1.66
C CYS A 14 7.24 -1.13 -0.68
N ARG A 15 6.60 -2.28 -0.44
CA ARG A 15 5.45 -2.38 0.47
C ARG A 15 5.78 -1.99 1.91
N GLY A 16 7.00 -2.26 2.37
CA GLY A 16 7.48 -1.87 3.70
C GLY A 16 7.79 -0.38 3.77
N ASP A 17 8.51 0.15 2.79
CA ASP A 17 8.86 1.58 2.74
C ASP A 17 7.62 2.47 2.65
N ILE A 18 6.62 2.08 1.86
CA ILE A 18 5.35 2.79 1.77
C ILE A 18 4.59 2.76 3.10
N ALA A 19 4.64 1.65 3.85
CA ALA A 19 4.03 1.57 5.18
C ALA A 19 4.70 2.55 6.16
N VAL A 20 6.04 2.63 6.17
CA VAL A 20 6.79 3.59 7.00
C VAL A 20 6.48 5.03 6.59
N MET A 21 6.37 5.30 5.29
CA MET A 21 5.98 6.62 4.76
C MET A 21 4.56 7.00 5.18
N ALA A 22 3.60 6.07 5.10
CA ALA A 22 2.22 6.30 5.50
C ALA A 22 2.09 6.63 6.99
N ASP A 23 2.85 5.94 7.83
CA ASP A 23 2.92 6.17 9.28
C ASP A 23 3.50 7.56 9.59
N LYS A 24 4.66 7.89 9.00
CA LYS A 24 5.30 9.22 9.17
C LYS A 24 4.44 10.37 8.65
N ALA A 25 3.60 10.12 7.64
CA ALA A 25 2.64 11.08 7.11
C ALA A 25 1.38 11.21 7.98
N GLY A 26 1.24 10.43 9.06
CA GLY A 26 0.09 10.47 9.96
C GLY A 26 -1.20 9.94 9.33
N LEU A 27 -1.11 9.06 8.34
CA LEU A 27 -2.28 8.49 7.69
C LEU A 27 -3.02 7.54 8.62
N LYS A 28 -4.35 7.63 8.63
CA LYS A 28 -5.22 6.67 9.34
C LYS A 28 -5.43 5.37 8.56
N SER A 29 -5.26 5.42 7.24
CA SER A 29 -5.33 4.27 6.35
C SER A 29 -4.77 4.64 4.97
N LEU A 30 -4.25 3.62 4.28
CA LEU A 30 -3.84 3.70 2.88
C LEU A 30 -4.42 2.51 2.11
N THR A 31 -4.99 2.77 0.95
CA THR A 31 -5.45 1.76 -0.01
C THR A 31 -4.81 2.03 -1.36
N ILE A 32 -4.23 1.00 -1.97
CA ILE A 32 -3.57 1.07 -3.28
C ILE A 32 -4.28 0.07 -4.21
N TYR A 33 -4.71 0.55 -5.36
CA TYR A 33 -5.24 -0.29 -6.44
C TYR A 33 -4.14 -0.58 -7.45
N GLU A 34 -3.80 -1.85 -7.66
CA GLU A 34 -2.87 -2.28 -8.70
C GLU A 34 -3.66 -2.63 -9.96
N GLU A 35 -3.60 -1.79 -11.00
CA GLU A 35 -4.41 -2.01 -12.22
C GLU A 35 -3.88 -3.21 -13.03
N ALA A 36 -2.56 -3.42 -13.03
CA ALA A 36 -1.92 -4.49 -13.78
C ALA A 36 -2.31 -5.89 -13.27
N THR A 37 -2.59 -6.03 -11.97
CA THR A 37 -2.93 -7.31 -11.32
C THR A 37 -4.38 -7.40 -10.86
N GLY A 38 -5.09 -6.26 -10.80
CA GLY A 38 -6.40 -6.14 -10.17
C GLY A 38 -6.38 -6.24 -8.64
N SER A 39 -5.20 -6.34 -8.01
CA SER A 39 -5.07 -6.49 -6.56
C SER A 39 -5.33 -5.19 -5.82
N VAL A 40 -5.87 -5.29 -4.62
CA VAL A 40 -6.01 -4.16 -3.70
C VAL A 40 -5.05 -4.36 -2.53
N LEU A 41 -4.10 -3.45 -2.37
CA LEU A 41 -3.26 -3.41 -1.18
C LEU A 41 -3.85 -2.47 -0.14
N TYR A 42 -3.70 -2.81 1.13
CA TYR A 42 -4.13 -1.98 2.25
C TYR A 42 -3.10 -1.91 3.36
N TRP A 43 -3.13 -0.80 4.09
CA TRP A 43 -2.32 -0.54 5.27
C TRP A 43 -3.09 0.32 6.28
N GLN A 44 -2.84 0.07 7.57
CA GLN A 44 -3.35 0.82 8.71
C GLN A 44 -2.22 1.00 9.76
N PRO A 45 -2.31 2.02 10.65
CA PRO A 45 -1.32 2.24 11.70
C PRO A 45 -0.98 0.98 12.49
N GLY A 46 0.32 0.76 12.73
CA GLY A 46 0.86 -0.44 13.37
C GLY A 46 1.23 -1.58 12.43
N MET A 47 0.84 -1.54 11.15
CA MET A 47 1.27 -2.51 10.15
C MET A 47 2.69 -2.21 9.65
N LYS A 48 3.54 -3.24 9.56
CA LYS A 48 4.93 -3.12 9.05
C LYS A 48 5.04 -3.07 7.53
N SER A 49 3.99 -3.44 6.81
CA SER A 49 3.98 -3.55 5.35
C SER A 49 2.54 -3.58 4.83
N LEU A 50 2.34 -3.11 3.59
CA LEU A 50 1.08 -3.28 2.87
C LEU A 50 0.73 -4.77 2.71
N LYS A 51 -0.55 -5.09 2.88
CA LYS A 51 -1.10 -6.44 2.68
C LYS A 51 -2.09 -6.46 1.53
N VAL A 52 -2.19 -7.58 0.84
CA VAL A 52 -3.25 -7.80 -0.15
C VAL A 52 -4.56 -7.96 0.61
N ARG A 53 -5.60 -7.29 0.15
CA ARG A 53 -6.97 -7.41 0.66
C ARG A 53 -7.65 -8.54 -0.12
N ASP A 54 -8.12 -9.55 0.62
CA ASP A 54 -8.96 -10.62 0.07
C ASP A 54 -10.33 -10.09 -0.39
#